data_AF-A0A7S2X2Z1-F1
#
_entry.id   AF-A0A7S2X2Z1-F1
#
_cell.length_a   1.000
_cell.length_b   1.000
_cell.length_c   1.000
_cell.angle_alpha   90.00
_cell.angle_beta   90.00
_cell.angle_gamma   90.00
#
_symmetry.space_group_name_H-M   'P 1'
#
loop_
_entity.id
_entity.type
_entity.pdbx_description
1 polymer ?
#
loop_
_entity_poly.entity_id
_entity_poly.type
_entity_poly.pdbx_seq_one_letter_code
_entity_poly.pdbx_strand_id
1 'polypeptide(L)'
;GIPLRTWRFASTKKSQCQVSEADDEEVKKSQWRQVIAAIDNPSQVLLFHLQNHYSLVYAARESASDEGYGGKRVIRQILVAKPGQQPCRWMDFETVRETLLGWVGHAIIGIELEAAAVPATEEEDLALPPG
;
A
#
# COMPACT_ATOMS: atom_id res chain seq x y z
N GLY A 1 0.29 10.65 22.62
CA GLY A 1 0.82 9.85 21.50
C GLY A 1 0.17 10.34 20.22
N ILE A 2 0.86 10.28 19.09
CA ILE A 2 0.26 10.61 17.79
C ILE A 2 -0.83 9.55 17.51
N PRO A 3 -2.07 9.93 17.23
CA PRO A 3 -3.10 8.97 16.91
C PRO A 3 -2.77 8.28 15.57
N LEU A 4 -2.87 6.95 15.56
CA LEU A 4 -2.60 6.13 14.39
C LEU A 4 -3.84 5.32 14.06
N ARG A 5 -4.22 5.34 12.79
CA ARG A 5 -5.28 4.49 12.25
C ARG A 5 -4.66 3.28 11.58
N THR A 6 -5.13 2.09 11.95
CA THR A 6 -4.72 0.84 11.29
C THR A 6 -5.90 0.20 10.59
N TRP A 7 -5.71 -0.30 9.37
CA TRP A 7 -6.74 -1.06 8.66
C TRP A 7 -6.14 -2.19 7.83
N ARG A 8 -6.98 -3.15 7.45
CA ARG A 8 -6.61 -4.21 6.53
C ARG A 8 -6.67 -3.66 5.11
N PHE A 9 -5.52 -3.31 4.56
CA PHE A 9 -5.40 -2.80 3.20
C PHE A 9 -5.67 -3.91 2.18
N ALA A 10 -4.90 -5.00 2.19
CA ALA A 10 -5.11 -6.12 1.25
C ALA A 10 -5.14 -7.48 1.95
N SER A 11 -6.10 -8.34 1.62
CA SER A 11 -6.26 -9.69 2.21
C SER A 11 -7.35 -10.48 1.48
N THR A 12 -7.45 -11.79 1.78
CA THR A 12 -8.58 -12.64 1.37
C THR A 12 -9.89 -12.31 2.11
N LYS A 13 -9.79 -11.64 3.27
CA LYS A 13 -10.94 -11.14 4.04
C LYS A 13 -11.35 -9.74 3.60
N LYS A 14 -12.51 -9.28 4.11
CA LYS A 14 -12.98 -7.89 3.95
C LYS A 14 -11.85 -6.90 4.23
N SER A 15 -11.46 -6.19 3.18
CA SER A 15 -10.33 -5.27 3.12
C SER A 15 -10.58 -4.26 1.99
N GLN A 16 -9.77 -3.21 1.93
CA GLN A 16 -9.88 -2.21 0.87
C GLN A 16 -9.56 -2.81 -0.52
N CYS A 17 -8.51 -3.61 -0.57
CA CYS A 17 -8.01 -4.34 -1.73
C CYS A 17 -8.16 -5.85 -1.46
N GLN A 18 -9.38 -6.37 -1.59
CA GLN A 18 -9.63 -7.80 -1.42
C GLN A 18 -9.04 -8.60 -2.59
N VAL A 19 -8.35 -9.69 -2.27
CA VAL A 19 -7.77 -10.63 -3.25
C VAL A 19 -8.53 -11.96 -3.26
N SER A 20 -8.68 -12.56 -4.43
CA SER A 20 -9.31 -13.85 -4.67
C SER A 20 -8.57 -14.64 -5.75
N GLU A 21 -8.68 -15.97 -5.70
CA GLU A 21 -8.18 -16.85 -6.78
C GLU A 21 -8.99 -16.65 -8.07
N ALA A 22 -10.24 -16.22 -7.96
CA ALA A 22 -11.14 -15.98 -9.09
C ALA A 22 -10.96 -14.60 -9.75
N ASP A 23 -10.02 -13.78 -9.28
CA ASP A 23 -9.78 -12.44 -9.85
C ASP A 23 -9.23 -12.56 -11.28
N ASP A 24 -9.85 -11.83 -12.21
CA ASP A 24 -9.33 -11.67 -13.57
C ASP A 24 -8.18 -10.64 -13.64
N GLU A 25 -7.58 -10.50 -14.82
CA GLU A 25 -6.45 -9.60 -15.05
C GLU A 25 -6.78 -8.11 -14.82
N GLU A 26 -8.01 -7.67 -15.08
CA GLU A 26 -8.40 -6.27 -14.85
C GLU A 26 -8.58 -5.99 -13.35
N VAL A 27 -9.10 -6.96 -12.59
CA VAL A 27 -9.14 -6.89 -11.12
C VAL A 27 -7.73 -6.83 -10.55
N LYS A 28 -6.81 -7.69 -11.00
CA LYS A 28 -5.40 -7.66 -10.58
C LYS A 28 -4.74 -6.32 -10.87
N LYS A 29 -5.00 -5.76 -12.04
CA LYS A 29 -4.50 -4.43 -12.43
C LYS A 29 -5.09 -3.32 -11.55
N SER A 30 -6.37 -3.41 -11.19
CA SER A 30 -7.00 -2.48 -10.25
C SER A 30 -6.38 -2.58 -8.85
N GLN A 31 -6.16 -3.80 -8.34
CA GLN A 31 -5.48 -4.04 -7.06
C GLN A 31 -4.07 -3.44 -7.07
N TRP A 32 -3.33 -3.60 -8.17
CA TRP A 32 -2.01 -3.00 -8.34
C TRP A 32 -2.04 -1.47 -8.26
N ARG A 33 -3.00 -0.81 -8.94
CA ARG A 33 -3.17 0.65 -8.86
C ARG A 33 -3.47 1.11 -7.43
N GLN A 34 -4.26 0.35 -6.68
CA GLN A 34 -4.53 0.66 -5.27
C GLN A 34 -3.26 0.55 -4.42
N VAL A 35 -2.38 -0.42 -4.68
CA VAL A 35 -1.09 -0.56 -3.99
C VAL A 35 -0.20 0.64 -4.27
N ILE A 36 -0.09 1.07 -5.54
CA ILE A 36 0.68 2.27 -5.90
C ILE A 36 0.13 3.49 -5.18
N ALA A 37 -1.18 3.74 -5.27
CA ALA A 37 -1.81 4.89 -4.62
C ALA A 37 -1.61 4.88 -3.10
N ALA A 38 -1.58 3.69 -2.49
CA ALA A 38 -1.31 3.53 -1.07
C ALA A 38 0.16 3.75 -0.70
N ILE A 39 1.10 3.42 -1.56
CA ILE A 39 2.54 3.69 -1.34
C ILE A 39 2.85 5.18 -1.56
N ASP A 40 2.18 5.82 -2.51
CA ASP A 40 2.39 7.23 -2.86
C ASP A 40 1.78 8.20 -1.82
N ASN A 41 0.91 7.73 -0.92
CA ASN A 41 0.37 8.56 0.16
C ASN A 41 1.43 8.74 1.27
N PRO A 42 1.99 9.96 1.47
CA PRO A 42 3.08 10.21 2.40
C PRO A 42 2.67 10.09 3.88
N SER A 43 1.37 10.12 4.18
CA SER A 43 0.83 10.05 5.54
C SER A 43 0.61 8.62 6.02
N GLN A 44 0.88 7.62 5.18
CA GLN A 44 0.70 6.22 5.53
C GLN A 44 1.90 5.34 5.18
N VAL A 45 1.93 4.18 5.81
CA VAL A 45 2.87 3.10 5.51
C VAL A 45 2.12 1.79 5.36
N LEU A 46 2.67 0.89 4.54
CA LEU A 46 2.13 -0.45 4.35
C LEU A 46 3.03 -1.48 5.02
N LEU A 47 2.43 -2.32 5.86
CA LEU A 47 3.09 -3.43 6.55
C LEU A 47 2.56 -4.76 6.00
N PHE A 48 3.44 -5.54 5.38
CA PHE A 48 3.13 -6.85 4.85
C PHE A 48 3.34 -7.91 5.93
N HIS A 49 2.24 -8.50 6.40
CA HIS A 49 2.21 -9.60 7.35
C HIS A 49 2.36 -10.95 6.64
N LEU A 50 3.50 -11.58 6.90
CA LEU A 50 3.89 -12.93 6.51
C LEU A 50 3.83 -13.86 7.74
N GLN A 51 3.84 -15.17 7.52
CA GLN A 51 3.56 -16.18 8.54
C GLN A 51 4.35 -16.01 9.86
N ASN A 52 5.62 -15.60 9.78
CA ASN A 52 6.48 -15.37 10.95
C ASN A 52 7.22 -14.02 10.87
N HIS A 53 6.76 -13.08 10.04
CA HIS A 53 7.49 -11.85 9.79
C HIS A 53 6.58 -10.71 9.31
N TYR A 54 6.92 -9.48 9.70
CA TYR A 54 6.32 -8.27 9.18
C TYR A 54 7.35 -7.46 8.41
N SER A 55 7.06 -7.19 7.14
CA SER A 55 7.92 -6.39 6.28
C SER A 55 7.25 -5.07 5.93
N LEU A 56 7.95 -3.96 6.03
CA LEU A 56 7.51 -2.71 5.42
C LEU A 56 7.58 -2.80 3.90
N VAL A 57 6.62 -2.15 3.22
CA VAL A 57 6.64 -1.92 1.78
C VAL A 57 7.06 -0.47 1.54
N TYR A 58 8.13 -0.28 0.77
CA TYR A 58 8.78 1.02 0.60
C TYR A 58 8.50 1.68 -0.74
N ALA A 59 8.34 0.89 -1.79
CA ALA A 59 8.17 1.39 -3.15
C ALA A 59 7.44 0.36 -4.01
N ALA A 60 6.91 0.82 -5.14
CA ALA A 60 6.40 -0.01 -6.21
C ALA A 60 7.06 0.41 -7.53
N ARG A 61 7.21 -0.54 -8.46
CA ARG A 61 7.66 -0.27 -9.82
C ARG A 61 6.91 -1.14 -10.82
N GLU A 62 6.72 -0.58 -12.01
CA GLU A 62 6.19 -1.29 -13.18
C GLU A 62 7.16 -1.12 -14.34
N SER A 63 7.48 -2.20 -15.04
CA SER A 63 8.35 -2.18 -16.22
C SER A 63 7.84 -3.13 -17.29
N ALA A 64 7.94 -2.73 -18.56
CA ALA A 64 7.74 -3.63 -19.68
C ALA A 64 9.05 -4.35 -19.99
N SER A 65 9.03 -5.68 -19.94
CA SER A 65 10.12 -6.56 -20.39
C SER A 65 9.79 -7.09 -21.77
N ASP A 66 10.76 -7.02 -22.68
CA ASP A 66 10.67 -7.65 -24.00
C ASP A 66 11.21 -9.08 -23.89
N GLU A 67 10.34 -10.09 -24.02
CA GLU A 67 10.72 -11.50 -24.00
C GLU A 67 10.97 -12.04 -25.42
N GLY A 68 11.26 -11.15 -26.39
CA GLY A 68 11.58 -11.52 -27.77
C GLY A 68 10.36 -12.13 -28.48
N TYR A 69 10.44 -13.40 -28.88
CA TYR A 69 9.33 -14.11 -29.51
C TYR A 69 8.11 -14.30 -28.58
N GLY A 70 8.27 -14.14 -27.27
CA GLY A 70 7.18 -14.16 -26.27
C GLY A 70 6.38 -12.86 -26.18
N GLY A 71 6.81 -11.80 -26.87
CA GLY A 71 6.17 -10.49 -26.81
C GLY A 71 6.56 -9.66 -25.59
N LYS A 72 5.75 -8.64 -25.28
CA LYS A 72 5.97 -7.73 -24.15
C LYS A 72 5.24 -8.22 -22.91
N ARG A 73 5.98 -8.42 -21.82
CA ARG A 73 5.45 -8.74 -20.50
C ARG A 73 5.52 -7.53 -19.57
N VAL A 74 4.43 -7.25 -18.87
CA VAL A 74 4.43 -6.23 -17.81
C VAL A 74 4.85 -6.88 -16.50
N ILE A 75 5.91 -6.36 -15.88
CA ILE A 75 6.42 -6.80 -14.58
C ILE A 75 6.04 -5.75 -13.54
N ARG A 76 5.37 -6.19 -12.46
CA ARG A 76 4.93 -5.35 -11.34
C ARG A 76 5.58 -5.84 -10.07
N GLN A 77 6.27 -4.95 -9.36
CA GLN A 77 7.06 -5.34 -8.19
C GLN A 77 6.97 -4.33 -7.06
N ILE A 78 6.92 -4.83 -5.83
CA ILE A 78 7.04 -4.01 -4.61
C ILE A 78 8.42 -4.20 -3.96
N LEU A 79 8.96 -3.13 -3.38
CA LEU A 79 10.19 -3.15 -2.60
C LEU A 79 9.87 -3.44 -1.14
N VAL A 80 10.41 -4.54 -0.63
CA VAL A 80 10.21 -4.99 0.75
C VAL A 80 11.55 -5.08 1.49
N ALA A 81 11.53 -4.84 2.80
CA ALA A 81 12.69 -5.06 3.67
C ALA A 81 12.58 -6.42 4.36
N LYS A 82 13.68 -7.17 4.37
CA LYS A 82 13.79 -8.36 5.22
C LYS A 82 13.98 -7.93 6.69
N PRO A 83 13.64 -8.78 7.67
CA PRO A 83 13.85 -8.44 9.07
C PRO A 83 15.33 -8.14 9.32
N GLY A 84 15.62 -7.00 9.93
CA GLY A 84 16.98 -6.57 10.25
C GLY A 84 17.82 -6.12 9.05
N GLN A 85 17.23 -5.94 7.86
CA GLN A 85 17.93 -5.50 6.65
C GLN A 85 17.32 -4.21 6.09
N GLN A 86 18.13 -3.42 5.38
CA GLN A 86 17.64 -2.33 4.54
C GLN A 86 16.74 -2.87 3.42
N PRO A 87 15.87 -2.04 2.82
CA PRO A 87 15.01 -2.45 1.70
C PRO A 87 15.87 -2.99 0.55
N CYS A 88 15.79 -4.29 0.29
CA CYS A 88 16.76 -4.95 -0.61
C CYS A 88 16.12 -5.87 -1.64
N ARG A 89 14.81 -6.14 -1.54
CA ARG A 89 14.15 -7.14 -2.38
C ARG A 89 12.95 -6.56 -3.09
N TRP A 90 13.00 -6.59 -4.43
CA TRP A 90 11.83 -6.47 -5.27
C TRP A 90 11.09 -7.81 -5.31
N MET A 91 9.81 -7.79 -5.01
CA MET A 91 8.92 -8.95 -5.01
C MET A 91 7.81 -8.74 -6.03
N ASP A 92 7.58 -9.74 -6.88
CA ASP A 92 6.54 -9.70 -7.90
C ASP A 92 5.15 -9.60 -7.26
N PHE A 93 4.29 -8.78 -7.85
CA PHE A 93 2.95 -8.55 -7.34
C PHE A 93 2.12 -9.83 -7.31
N GLU A 94 2.30 -10.70 -8.29
CA GLU A 94 1.71 -12.03 -8.35
C GLU A 94 2.13 -12.89 -7.15
N THR A 95 3.42 -12.88 -6.78
CA THR A 95 3.91 -13.58 -5.57
C THR A 95 3.32 -12.99 -4.29
N VAL A 96 3.13 -11.67 -4.23
CA VAL A 96 2.44 -11.03 -3.10
C VAL A 96 1.01 -11.55 -3.00
N ARG A 97 0.27 -11.60 -4.11
CA ARG A 97 -1.10 -12.12 -4.16
C ARG A 97 -1.16 -13.59 -3.76
N GLU A 98 -0.31 -14.43 -4.31
CA GLU A 98 -0.20 -15.85 -3.94
C GLU A 98 0.07 -16.02 -2.45
N THR A 99 0.95 -15.19 -1.89
CA THR A 99 1.24 -15.21 -0.45
C THR A 99 -0.01 -14.84 0.35
N LEU A 100 -0.73 -13.78 -0.02
CA LEU A 100 -1.98 -13.38 0.63
C LEU A 100 -3.06 -14.48 0.55
N LEU A 101 -3.12 -15.21 -0.57
CA LEU A 101 -4.06 -16.32 -0.80
C LEU A 101 -3.67 -17.57 0.01
N GLY A 102 -2.37 -17.84 0.16
CA GLY A 102 -1.86 -19.06 0.77
C GLY A 102 -2.19 -19.25 2.25
N TRP A 103 -2.43 -18.16 3.00
CA TRP A 103 -2.89 -18.27 4.39
C TRP A 103 -3.81 -17.12 4.79
N VAL A 104 -4.91 -17.44 5.46
CA VAL A 104 -5.94 -16.50 5.91
C VAL A 104 -5.43 -15.42 6.89
N GLY A 105 -4.27 -15.64 7.51
CA GLY A 105 -3.61 -14.67 8.39
C GLY A 105 -2.79 -13.62 7.64
N HIS A 106 -2.38 -13.89 6.40
CA HIS A 106 -1.62 -12.94 5.59
C HIS A 106 -2.47 -11.74 5.20
N ALA A 107 -1.88 -10.56 5.34
CA ALA A 107 -2.50 -9.30 4.98
C ALA A 107 -1.44 -8.24 4.75
N ILE A 108 -1.76 -7.25 3.92
CA ILE A 108 -1.11 -5.94 3.98
C ILE A 108 -1.96 -5.06 4.88
N ILE A 109 -1.32 -4.47 5.88
CA ILE A 109 -1.92 -3.59 6.88
C ILE A 109 -1.51 -2.17 6.51
N GLY A 110 -2.49 -1.28 6.36
CA GLY A 110 -2.23 0.15 6.26
C GLY A 110 -2.15 0.77 7.64
N ILE A 111 -1.18 1.64 7.85
CA ILE A 111 -1.02 2.45 9.06
C ILE A 111 -0.92 3.90 8.60
N GLU A 112 -1.82 4.75 9.07
CA GLU A 112 -1.90 6.15 8.67
C GLU A 112 -1.84 7.04 9.91
N LEU A 113 -1.12 8.15 9.80
CA LEU A 113 -1.14 9.21 10.79
C LEU A 113 -2.52 9.86 10.76
N GLU A 114 -3.26 9.79 11.86
CA GLU A 114 -4.47 10.60 11.98
C GLU A 114 -4.04 12.07 11.97
N ALA A 115 -4.52 12.83 10.98
CA ALA A 115 -4.26 14.25 10.89
C ALA A 115 -4.63 14.88 12.23
N ALA A 116 -3.68 15.58 12.86
CA ALA A 116 -4.01 16.42 14.00
C ALA A 116 -5.09 17.38 13.53
N ALA A 117 -6.25 17.38 14.20
CA ALA A 117 -7.28 18.38 13.95
C ALA A 117 -6.58 19.74 14.06
N VAL A 118 -6.45 20.46 12.94
CA VAL A 118 -5.98 21.83 12.96
C VAL A 118 -6.99 22.56 13.82
N PRO A 119 -6.63 23.08 15.02
CA PRO A 119 -7.57 23.89 15.78
C PRO A 119 -7.94 25.04 14.85
N ALA A 120 -9.23 25.22 14.59
CA ALA A 120 -9.73 26.33 13.81
C ALA A 120 -9.11 27.60 14.41
N THR A 121 -8.18 28.22 13.69
CA THR A 121 -7.70 29.54 14.05
C THR A 121 -8.93 30.42 14.03
N GLU A 122 -9.36 30.89 15.19
CA GLU A 122 -10.31 31.98 15.31
C GLU A 122 -9.76 33.10 14.42
N GLU A 123 -10.43 33.36 13.31
CA GLU A 123 -10.17 34.57 12.53
C GLU A 123 -10.45 35.74 13.46
N GLU A 124 -9.39 36.37 13.97
CA GLU A 124 -9.50 37.65 14.67
C GLU A 124 -10.11 38.64 13.70
N ASP A 125 -11.37 38.96 13.97
CA ASP A 125 -12.16 40.04 13.41
C ASP A 125 -11.45 41.38 13.66
N LEU A 126 -10.50 41.70 12.78
CA LEU A 126 -9.89 43.03 12.68
C LEU A 126 -10.87 43.96 11.97
N ALA A 127 -11.93 44.33 12.69
CA ALA A 127 -12.80 45.44 12.36
C ALA A 127 -11.94 46.72 12.28
N LEU A 128 -11.74 47.21 11.05
CA LEU A 128 -11.15 48.52 10.79
C LEU A 128 -12.07 49.62 11.36
N PRO A 129 -11.54 50.66 12.03
CA PRO A 129 -12.36 51.76 12.53
C PRO A 129 -12.92 52.59 11.35
N PRO A 130 -14.10 53.21 11.51
CA PRO A 130 -14.68 54.06 10.49
C PRO A 130 -13.83 55.33 10.30
N GLY A 131 -13.50 55.63 9.05
CA GLY A 131 -12.92 56.90 8.62
C GLY A 131 -13.97 57.97 8.36
#